data_AF-A0A3M2ARZ3-F1
#
_entry.id   AF-A0A3M2ARZ3-F1
#
_cell.length_a   1.000
_cell.length_b   1.000
_cell.length_c   1.000
_cell.angle_alpha   90.00
_cell.angle_beta   90.00
_cell.angle_gamma   90.00
#
_symmetry.space_group_name_H-M   'P 1'
#
loop_
_entity.id
_entity.type
_entity.pdbx_description
1 polymer ?
#
loop_
_entity_poly.entity_id
_entity_poly.type
_entity_poly.pdbx_seq_one_letter_code
_entity_poly.pdbx_strand_id
1 'polypeptide(L)'
;MALRTNAPDSSRRFTKIGIFFDGSFFSHVSFYYKWHHPRRMRLSLPGIQRFVRRRVAEGEGLDERFCHIVDAHFFRGRLSAREAQEREALFRERIFDEALMRSGIETHYLPVSQSKEKGVDVLLALEAYERAVFKALDVCVLIAGDADFVPLVRKLHTLGTRVMVLGWNLEFDDKDGVHHETRSSHNLLEEATYAVRVHEEIDAVQPGEDPLIDEIFYDPSGGGGDLAEAEEALDDDVITLRAPRRPAADPDAERNRFKGRVIHLQDTWGFISREGDEKDFFFHETDLHGVEYEDLKVGSWVSFIASANDRGPYARQVQKAEPPEPTES
;
A
#
# COMPACT_ATOMS: atom_id res chain seq x y z
N MET A 1 17.17 -61.46 12.57
CA MET A 1 17.67 -60.08 12.48
C MET A 1 16.58 -59.27 11.79
N ALA A 2 15.65 -58.71 12.57
CA ALA A 2 14.47 -58.02 12.06
C ALA A 2 14.89 -56.62 11.58
N LEU A 3 14.74 -56.37 10.28
CA LEU A 3 14.86 -55.03 9.71
C LEU A 3 13.66 -54.21 10.21
N ARG A 4 13.92 -53.31 11.15
CA ARG A 4 12.96 -52.27 11.53
C ARG A 4 12.81 -51.33 10.33
N THR A 5 11.74 -51.51 9.57
CA THR A 5 11.21 -50.48 8.69
C THR A 5 10.64 -49.37 9.57
N ASN A 6 11.45 -48.35 9.87
CA ASN A 6 10.93 -47.08 10.37
C ASN A 6 10.22 -46.39 9.20
N ALA A 7 8.92 -46.61 9.07
CA ALA A 7 8.06 -45.62 8.44
C ALA A 7 8.18 -44.33 9.29
N PRO A 8 8.39 -43.14 8.69
CA PRO A 8 8.33 -41.91 9.45
C PRO A 8 6.91 -41.77 10.02
N ASP A 9 6.83 -41.64 11.35
CA ASP A 9 5.60 -41.41 12.11
C ASP A 9 4.93 -40.13 11.61
N SER A 10 3.93 -40.27 10.74
CA SER A 10 3.19 -39.17 10.11
C SER A 10 2.19 -38.50 11.06
N SER A 11 2.18 -38.85 12.35
CA SER A 11 1.12 -38.44 13.29
C SER A 11 1.50 -37.29 14.23
N ARG A 12 2.71 -36.72 14.16
CA ARG A 12 3.17 -35.67 15.10
C ARG A 12 4.16 -34.64 14.53
N ARG A 13 4.15 -34.34 13.23
CA ARG A 13 5.04 -33.32 12.66
C ARG A 13 4.30 -31.99 12.57
N PHE A 14 4.89 -30.94 13.16
CA PHE A 14 4.43 -29.57 12.98
C PHE A 14 4.58 -29.13 11.53
N THR A 15 3.60 -28.40 11.02
CA THR A 15 3.64 -27.73 9.72
C THR A 15 4.30 -26.37 9.89
N LYS A 16 5.48 -26.20 9.28
CA LYS A 16 6.22 -24.95 9.27
C LYS A 16 5.75 -24.06 8.14
N ILE A 17 5.24 -22.89 8.49
CA ILE A 17 4.70 -21.89 7.58
C ILE A 17 5.67 -20.71 7.53
N GLY A 18 6.05 -20.29 6.32
CA GLY A 18 6.72 -19.00 6.09
C GLY A 18 5.80 -18.06 5.32
N ILE A 19 5.67 -16.81 5.76
CA ILE A 19 4.81 -15.80 5.11
C ILE A 19 5.66 -14.69 4.48
N PHE A 20 5.38 -14.35 3.23
CA PHE A 20 6.11 -13.33 2.48
C PHE A 20 5.11 -12.33 1.92
N PHE A 21 5.18 -11.10 2.42
CA PHE A 21 4.31 -9.99 2.05
C PHE A 21 4.99 -9.14 0.99
N ASP A 22 4.39 -9.05 -0.19
CA ASP A 22 4.65 -7.93 -1.09
C ASP A 22 4.00 -6.69 -0.46
N GLY A 23 4.84 -5.80 0.06
CA GLY A 23 4.38 -4.64 0.81
C GLY A 23 3.61 -3.65 -0.05
N SER A 24 3.94 -3.55 -1.35
CA SER A 24 3.24 -2.65 -2.26
C SER A 24 1.82 -3.16 -2.53
N PHE A 25 1.70 -4.45 -2.82
CA PHE A 25 0.43 -5.12 -2.99
C PHE A 25 -0.42 -5.05 -1.71
N PHE A 26 0.18 -5.37 -0.55
CA PHE A 26 -0.51 -5.33 0.73
C PHE A 26 -1.02 -3.93 1.09
N SER A 27 -0.21 -2.89 0.88
CA SER A 27 -0.62 -1.50 1.09
C SER A 27 -1.82 -1.10 0.22
N HIS A 28 -1.83 -1.49 -1.07
CA HIS A 28 -2.96 -1.21 -1.96
C HIS A 28 -4.25 -1.88 -1.50
N VAL A 29 -4.18 -3.15 -1.10
CA VAL A 29 -5.33 -3.89 -0.58
C VAL A 29 -5.85 -3.24 0.70
N SER A 30 -4.96 -2.91 1.65
CA SER A 30 -5.37 -2.31 2.92
C SER A 30 -5.96 -0.92 2.75
N PHE A 31 -5.45 -0.13 1.80
CA PHE A 31 -6.02 1.16 1.42
C PHE A 31 -7.48 1.03 0.94
N TYR A 32 -7.74 0.08 0.03
CA TYR A 32 -9.10 -0.18 -0.46
C TYR A 32 -10.06 -0.46 0.71
N TYR A 33 -9.67 -1.33 1.64
CA TYR A 33 -10.54 -1.69 2.76
C TYR A 33 -10.84 -0.53 3.72
N LYS A 34 -9.88 0.38 3.91
CA LYS A 34 -10.07 1.58 4.73
C LYS A 34 -11.01 2.58 4.06
N TRP A 35 -10.86 2.81 2.76
CA TRP A 35 -11.46 3.96 2.08
C TRP A 35 -12.67 3.64 1.21
N HIS A 36 -12.76 2.44 0.65
CA HIS A 36 -13.77 2.09 -0.35
C HIS A 36 -14.68 0.94 0.10
N HIS A 37 -14.17 0.01 0.91
CA HIS A 37 -14.98 -1.10 1.41
C HIS A 37 -15.96 -0.67 2.52
N PRO A 38 -17.17 -1.27 2.62
CA PRO A 38 -18.15 -0.96 3.67
C PRO A 38 -17.63 -1.12 5.10
N ARG A 39 -16.68 -2.03 5.32
CA ARG A 39 -16.06 -2.23 6.65
C ARG A 39 -15.24 -1.03 7.14
N ARG A 40 -14.70 -0.17 6.25
CA ARG A 40 -13.94 1.05 6.60
C ARG A 40 -12.79 0.81 7.60
N MET A 41 -12.17 -0.36 7.55
CA MET A 41 -11.10 -0.78 8.46
C MET A 41 -9.90 -1.25 7.67
N ARG A 42 -8.69 -1.04 8.21
CA ARG A 42 -7.46 -1.58 7.63
C ARG A 42 -7.30 -3.05 7.99
N LEU A 43 -6.49 -3.74 7.19
CA LEU A 43 -6.09 -5.12 7.47
C LEU A 43 -5.13 -5.18 8.67
N SER A 44 -5.34 -6.15 9.53
CA SER A 44 -4.49 -6.45 10.69
C SER A 44 -3.43 -7.48 10.34
N LEU A 45 -2.16 -7.19 10.64
CA LEU A 45 -1.05 -8.12 10.40
C LEU A 45 -1.18 -9.41 11.24
N PRO A 46 -1.43 -9.35 12.57
CA PRO A 46 -1.77 -10.53 13.35
C PRO A 46 -3.03 -11.25 12.86
N GLY A 47 -4.03 -10.49 12.41
CA GLY A 47 -5.26 -11.02 11.83
C GLY A 47 -5.02 -11.92 10.62
N ILE A 48 -4.27 -11.39 9.65
CA ILE A 48 -3.86 -12.11 8.45
C ILE A 48 -3.02 -13.35 8.82
N GLN A 49 -2.10 -13.25 9.78
CA GLN A 49 -1.32 -14.40 10.24
C GLN A 49 -2.23 -15.51 10.82
N ARG A 50 -3.22 -15.16 11.64
CA ARG A 50 -4.20 -16.13 12.18
C ARG A 50 -5.06 -16.74 11.08
N PHE A 51 -5.55 -15.93 10.15
CA PHE A 51 -6.27 -16.38 8.96
C PHE A 51 -5.47 -17.39 8.16
N VAL A 52 -4.21 -17.08 7.84
CA VAL A 52 -3.30 -17.99 7.12
C VAL A 52 -3.12 -19.30 7.86
N ARG A 53 -2.84 -19.26 9.17
CA ARG A 53 -2.66 -20.47 9.98
C ARG A 53 -3.89 -21.37 9.93
N ARG A 54 -5.09 -20.77 9.99
CA ARG A 54 -6.36 -21.48 9.92
C ARG A 54 -6.58 -22.11 8.53
N ARG A 55 -6.31 -21.38 7.45
CA ARG A 55 -6.45 -21.92 6.08
C ARG A 55 -5.45 -23.01 5.75
N VAL A 56 -4.23 -22.90 6.26
CA VAL A 56 -3.26 -23.99 6.13
C VAL A 56 -3.74 -25.22 6.90
N ALA A 57 -4.24 -25.06 8.13
CA ALA A 57 -4.77 -26.17 8.91
C ALA A 57 -5.93 -26.88 8.19
N GLU A 58 -6.86 -26.13 7.62
CA GLU A 58 -7.99 -26.67 6.85
C GLU A 58 -7.52 -27.37 5.57
N GLY A 59 -6.62 -26.75 4.80
CA GLY A 59 -6.07 -27.32 3.56
C GLY A 59 -5.23 -28.57 3.77
N GLU A 60 -4.64 -28.73 4.95
CA GLU A 60 -3.83 -29.90 5.35
C GLU A 60 -4.63 -30.95 6.12
N GLY A 61 -5.88 -30.64 6.53
CA GLY A 61 -6.68 -31.51 7.39
C GLY A 61 -6.07 -31.71 8.79
N LEU A 62 -5.36 -30.68 9.30
CA LEU A 62 -4.67 -30.70 10.58
C LEU A 62 -5.39 -29.80 11.61
N ASP A 63 -5.15 -30.06 12.88
CA ASP A 63 -5.50 -29.11 13.94
C ASP A 63 -4.57 -27.89 13.87
N GLU A 64 -5.15 -26.70 14.03
CA GLU A 64 -4.44 -25.41 13.95
C GLU A 64 -3.22 -25.34 14.88
N ARG A 65 -3.26 -26.05 16.01
CA ARG A 65 -2.14 -26.13 16.97
C ARG A 65 -0.87 -26.78 16.40
N PHE A 66 -0.98 -27.52 15.30
CA PHE A 66 0.16 -28.09 14.60
C PHE A 66 0.70 -27.20 13.47
N CYS A 67 0.04 -26.07 13.19
CA CYS A 67 0.44 -25.12 12.16
C CYS A 67 1.18 -23.94 12.80
N HIS A 68 2.46 -23.78 12.49
CA HIS A 68 3.30 -22.76 13.10
C HIS A 68 3.92 -21.86 12.05
N ILE A 69 3.68 -20.55 12.19
CA ILE A 69 4.42 -19.53 11.47
C ILE A 69 5.81 -19.47 12.10
N VAL A 70 6.82 -19.93 11.35
CA VAL A 70 8.22 -19.97 11.79
C VAL A 70 9.07 -18.88 11.14
N ASP A 71 8.50 -18.21 10.13
CA ASP A 71 9.10 -17.07 9.45
C ASP A 71 8.02 -16.16 8.88
N ALA A 72 8.24 -14.85 8.95
CA ALA A 72 7.40 -13.87 8.29
C ALA A 72 8.24 -12.69 7.83
N HIS A 73 8.04 -12.25 6.59
CA HIS A 73 8.86 -11.23 5.94
C HIS A 73 8.02 -10.22 5.18
N PHE A 74 8.35 -8.94 5.31
CA PHE A 74 7.69 -7.83 4.62
C PHE A 74 8.68 -7.09 3.72
N PHE A 75 8.38 -6.98 2.44
CA PHE A 75 9.27 -6.39 1.44
C PHE A 75 8.67 -5.09 0.91
N ARG A 76 9.42 -4.00 0.94
CA ARG A 76 8.97 -2.73 0.35
C ARG A 76 10.11 -1.85 -0.08
N GLY A 77 9.80 -0.92 -0.98
CA GLY A 77 10.62 0.25 -1.20
C GLY A 77 10.68 1.14 0.04
N ARG A 78 11.80 1.83 0.20
CA ARG A 78 11.98 2.87 1.20
C ARG A 78 12.42 4.17 0.55
N LEU A 79 11.70 5.24 0.87
CA LEU A 79 12.05 6.58 0.46
C LEU A 79 13.36 7.02 1.13
N SER A 80 14.06 7.95 0.49
CA SER A 80 15.16 8.64 1.17
C SER A 80 14.61 9.45 2.34
N ALA A 81 15.44 9.66 3.39
CA ALA A 81 15.02 10.45 4.56
C ALA A 81 14.51 11.85 4.18
N ARG A 82 15.11 12.46 3.15
CA ARG A 82 14.68 13.75 2.60
C ARG A 82 13.28 13.67 1.98
N GLU A 83 13.03 12.69 1.12
CA GLU A 83 11.72 12.52 0.48
C GLU A 83 10.64 12.13 1.49
N ALA A 84 10.97 11.28 2.47
CA ALA A 84 10.07 10.94 3.56
C ALA A 84 9.73 12.15 4.44
N GLN A 85 10.69 13.05 4.69
CA GLN A 85 10.43 14.31 5.39
C GLN A 85 9.52 15.22 4.57
N GLU A 86 9.78 15.37 3.27
CA GLU A 86 8.96 16.17 2.35
C GLU A 86 7.51 15.66 2.25
N ARG A 87 7.29 14.35 2.48
CA ARG A 87 5.97 13.71 2.51
C ARG A 87 5.36 13.56 3.91
N GLU A 88 6.03 14.06 4.95
CA GLU A 88 5.62 13.92 6.35
C GLU A 88 5.41 12.44 6.76
N ALA A 89 6.15 11.53 6.14
CA ALA A 89 5.99 10.09 6.29
C ALA A 89 6.82 9.48 7.43
N LEU A 90 7.87 10.19 7.89
CA LEU A 90 8.85 9.66 8.86
C LEU A 90 8.22 9.05 10.12
N PHE A 91 7.23 9.73 10.72
CA PHE A 91 6.56 9.24 11.91
C PHE A 91 5.69 8.03 11.59
N ARG A 92 4.86 8.10 10.53
CA ARG A 92 3.99 6.99 10.09
C ARG A 92 4.78 5.73 9.76
N GLU A 93 5.86 5.86 8.98
CA GLU A 93 6.77 4.75 8.66
C GLU A 93 7.30 4.09 9.95
N ARG A 94 7.65 4.89 10.95
CA ARG A 94 8.17 4.38 12.21
C ARG A 94 7.10 3.60 13.00
N ILE A 95 5.87 4.09 13.06
CA ILE A 95 4.81 3.34 13.73
C ILE A 95 4.55 2.02 12.99
N PHE A 96 4.52 2.05 11.65
CA PHE A 96 4.33 0.86 10.86
C PHE A 96 5.46 -0.18 11.05
N ASP A 97 6.72 0.26 11.11
CA ASP A 97 7.86 -0.59 11.49
C ASP A 97 7.62 -1.27 12.86
N GLU A 98 7.06 -0.54 13.83
CA GLU A 98 6.74 -1.08 15.15
C GLU A 98 5.62 -2.14 15.11
N ALA A 99 4.59 -1.97 14.28
CA ALA A 99 3.59 -3.01 14.05
C ALA A 99 4.20 -4.29 13.48
N LEU A 100 5.06 -4.16 12.47
CA LEU A 100 5.75 -5.29 11.84
C LEU A 100 6.62 -6.02 12.87
N MET A 101 7.42 -5.29 13.66
CA MET A 101 8.25 -5.85 14.72
C MET A 101 7.42 -6.58 15.79
N ARG A 102 6.33 -5.97 16.27
CA ARG A 102 5.44 -6.58 17.27
C ARG A 102 4.72 -7.82 16.75
N SER A 103 4.48 -7.89 15.44
CA SER A 103 3.89 -9.04 14.74
C SER A 103 4.92 -10.12 14.39
N GLY A 104 6.19 -9.95 14.78
CA GLY A 104 7.27 -10.89 14.48
C GLY A 104 7.62 -10.97 12.99
N ILE A 105 7.41 -9.89 12.25
CA ILE A 105 7.65 -9.81 10.80
C ILE A 105 8.99 -9.10 10.56
N GLU A 106 9.91 -9.78 9.88
CA GLU A 106 11.21 -9.24 9.48
C GLU A 106 11.06 -8.34 8.24
N THR A 107 11.67 -7.16 8.25
CA THR A 107 11.49 -6.16 7.20
C THR A 107 12.67 -6.10 6.25
N HIS A 108 12.37 -5.98 4.96
CA HIS A 108 13.34 -5.91 3.88
C HIS A 108 13.12 -4.66 3.04
N TYR A 109 14.07 -3.72 3.12
CA TYR A 109 13.98 -2.42 2.47
C TYR A 109 14.96 -2.29 1.30
N LEU A 110 14.43 -1.89 0.14
CA LEU A 110 15.24 -1.42 -0.98
C LEU A 110 15.00 0.07 -1.23
N PRO A 111 16.03 0.85 -1.58
CA PRO A 111 15.84 2.27 -1.88
C PRO A 111 14.96 2.45 -3.11
N VAL A 112 13.96 3.32 -3.02
CA VAL A 112 13.16 3.73 -4.18
C VAL A 112 14.00 4.67 -5.05
N SER A 113 14.07 4.42 -6.36
CA SER A 113 14.77 5.28 -7.31
C SER A 113 13.79 5.79 -8.35
N GLN A 114 13.78 7.11 -8.60
CA GLN A 114 12.92 7.75 -9.61
C GLN A 114 11.44 7.34 -9.47
N SER A 115 10.92 7.32 -8.24
CA SER A 115 9.53 6.94 -7.94
C SER A 115 9.12 5.52 -8.36
N LYS A 116 10.08 4.62 -8.62
CA LYS A 116 9.81 3.22 -8.91
C LYS A 116 10.57 2.32 -7.94
N GLU A 117 9.84 1.45 -7.28
CA GLU A 117 10.42 0.32 -6.57
C GLU A 117 10.99 -0.63 -7.64
N LYS A 118 12.31 -0.83 -7.64
CA LYS A 118 12.98 -1.77 -8.55
C LYS A 118 13.66 -2.84 -7.73
N GLY A 119 13.34 -4.10 -8.02
CA GLY A 119 14.02 -5.26 -7.46
C GLY A 119 13.45 -5.79 -6.14
N VAL A 120 12.39 -5.19 -5.60
CA VAL A 120 11.70 -5.69 -4.40
C VAL A 120 11.17 -7.10 -4.65
N ASP A 121 10.54 -7.34 -5.80
CA ASP A 121 10.00 -8.66 -6.19
C ASP A 121 11.11 -9.71 -6.31
N VAL A 122 12.27 -9.30 -6.84
CA VAL A 122 13.44 -10.18 -6.97
C VAL A 122 13.98 -10.54 -5.59
N LEU A 123 14.09 -9.55 -4.68
CA LEU A 123 14.51 -9.78 -3.30
C LEU A 123 13.53 -10.71 -2.57
N LEU A 124 12.23 -10.47 -2.70
CA LEU A 124 11.18 -11.31 -2.14
C LEU A 124 11.33 -12.75 -2.64
N ALA A 125 11.47 -12.95 -3.95
CA ALA A 125 11.59 -14.29 -4.51
C ALA A 125 12.86 -15.02 -4.05
N LEU A 126 13.99 -14.33 -3.98
CA LEU A 126 15.23 -14.92 -3.48
C LEU A 126 15.13 -15.30 -2.01
N GLU A 127 14.64 -14.40 -1.17
CA GLU A 127 14.48 -14.62 0.27
C GLU A 127 13.49 -15.76 0.53
N ALA A 128 12.33 -15.77 -0.15
CA ALA A 128 11.33 -16.83 0.00
C ALA A 128 11.88 -18.21 -0.36
N TYR A 129 12.61 -18.30 -1.48
CA TYR A 129 13.26 -19.54 -1.88
C TYR A 129 14.36 -19.96 -0.90
N GLU A 130 15.18 -19.02 -0.45
CA GLU A 130 16.25 -19.26 0.53
C GLU A 130 15.69 -19.79 1.86
N ARG A 131 14.65 -19.15 2.40
CA ARG A 131 14.00 -19.56 3.64
C ARG A 131 13.32 -20.92 3.50
N ALA A 132 12.69 -21.20 2.35
CA ALA A 132 12.12 -22.52 2.08
C ALA A 132 13.18 -23.64 2.17
N VAL A 133 14.37 -23.41 1.60
CA VAL A 133 15.48 -24.36 1.65
C VAL A 133 16.06 -24.48 3.07
N PHE A 134 16.49 -23.39 3.68
CA PHE A 134 17.25 -23.45 4.94
C PHE A 134 16.39 -23.76 6.17
N LYS A 135 15.14 -23.30 6.20
CA LYS A 135 14.21 -23.60 7.31
C LYS A 135 13.39 -24.86 7.06
N ALA A 136 13.49 -25.44 5.86
CA ALA A 136 12.69 -26.57 5.39
C ALA A 136 11.20 -26.30 5.62
N LEU A 137 10.70 -25.23 4.99
CA LEU A 137 9.30 -24.83 5.11
C LEU A 137 8.40 -25.88 4.45
N ASP A 138 7.35 -26.28 5.15
CA ASP A 138 6.36 -27.22 4.63
C ASP A 138 5.30 -26.48 3.78
N VAL A 139 5.01 -25.21 4.13
CA VAL A 139 4.14 -24.29 3.38
C VAL A 139 4.79 -22.91 3.28
N CYS A 140 4.83 -22.37 2.06
CA CYS A 140 5.22 -20.99 1.77
C CYS A 140 3.96 -20.19 1.39
N VAL A 141 3.72 -19.07 2.05
CA VAL A 141 2.54 -18.23 1.85
C VAL A 141 2.99 -16.93 1.20
N LEU A 142 2.45 -16.63 0.03
CA LEU A 142 2.69 -15.40 -0.71
C LEU A 142 1.44 -14.51 -0.62
N ILE A 143 1.63 -13.30 -0.11
CA ILE A 143 0.61 -12.24 -0.14
C ILE A 143 1.07 -11.28 -1.23
N ALA A 144 0.70 -11.61 -2.47
CA ALA A 144 1.15 -10.93 -3.67
C ALA A 144 0.14 -11.11 -4.81
N GLY A 145 0.15 -10.18 -5.77
CA GLY A 145 -0.73 -10.20 -6.93
C GLY A 145 -0.04 -10.51 -8.27
N ASP A 146 1.28 -10.40 -8.36
CA ASP A 146 1.98 -10.36 -9.65
C ASP A 146 2.27 -11.75 -10.25
N ALA A 147 2.10 -11.88 -11.57
CA ALA A 147 2.49 -13.07 -12.33
C ALA A 147 4.00 -13.35 -12.28
N ASP A 148 4.82 -12.32 -11.98
CA ASP A 148 6.28 -12.44 -11.87
C ASP A 148 6.74 -13.42 -10.78
N PHE A 149 5.85 -13.79 -9.84
CA PHE A 149 6.13 -14.82 -8.83
C PHE A 149 5.88 -16.26 -9.30
N VAL A 150 5.29 -16.51 -10.48
CA VAL A 150 5.05 -17.88 -11.01
C VAL A 150 6.34 -18.73 -11.05
N PRO A 151 7.51 -18.23 -11.49
CA PRO A 151 8.76 -18.98 -11.44
C PRO A 151 9.18 -19.39 -10.02
N LEU A 152 8.92 -18.54 -9.02
CA LEU A 152 9.18 -18.84 -7.61
C LEU A 152 8.31 -20.01 -7.15
N VAL A 153 7.00 -19.96 -7.42
CA VAL A 153 6.05 -21.04 -7.05
C VAL A 153 6.52 -22.38 -7.61
N ARG A 154 6.86 -22.43 -8.89
CA ARG A 154 7.40 -23.63 -9.54
C ARG A 154 8.65 -24.16 -8.85
N LYS A 155 9.57 -23.27 -8.48
CA LYS A 155 10.81 -23.65 -7.79
C LYS A 155 10.54 -24.19 -6.39
N LEU A 156 9.63 -23.58 -5.64
CA LEU A 156 9.23 -24.07 -4.31
C LEU A 156 8.59 -25.47 -4.39
N HIS A 157 7.77 -25.73 -5.41
CA HIS A 157 7.22 -27.06 -5.65
C HIS A 157 8.30 -28.13 -5.89
N THR A 158 9.42 -27.78 -6.55
CA THR A 158 10.54 -28.74 -6.72
C THR A 158 11.21 -29.14 -5.41
N LEU A 159 11.06 -28.33 -4.35
CA LEU A 159 11.55 -28.63 -3.00
C LEU A 159 10.55 -29.46 -2.19
N GLY A 160 9.33 -29.67 -2.70
CA GLY A 160 8.22 -30.27 -1.97
C GLY A 160 7.51 -29.29 -1.01
N THR A 161 7.83 -28.00 -1.09
CA THR A 161 7.13 -26.95 -0.32
C THR A 161 5.83 -26.59 -1.04
N ARG A 162 4.70 -26.68 -0.34
CA ARG A 162 3.39 -26.27 -0.88
C ARG A 162 3.28 -24.76 -0.83
N VAL A 163 2.60 -24.18 -1.81
CA VAL A 163 2.49 -22.73 -1.91
C VAL A 163 1.05 -22.30 -1.76
N MET A 164 0.80 -21.40 -0.81
CA MET A 164 -0.46 -20.70 -0.64
C MET A 164 -0.31 -19.27 -1.19
N VAL A 165 -1.24 -18.85 -2.03
CA VAL A 165 -1.31 -17.46 -2.53
C VAL A 165 -2.60 -16.84 -2.01
N LEU A 166 -2.46 -15.72 -1.30
CA LEU A 166 -3.58 -14.86 -0.90
C LEU A 166 -3.72 -13.74 -1.91
N GLY A 167 -4.83 -13.74 -2.63
CA GLY A 167 -5.12 -12.80 -3.70
C GLY A 167 -6.40 -12.00 -3.52
N TRP A 168 -6.41 -10.82 -4.13
CA TRP A 168 -7.51 -9.86 -4.11
C TRP A 168 -7.81 -9.38 -5.53
N ASN A 169 -9.10 -9.28 -5.86
CA ASN A 169 -9.59 -8.60 -7.05
C ASN A 169 -10.50 -7.46 -6.58
N LEU A 170 -9.96 -6.25 -6.65
CA LEU A 170 -10.57 -5.04 -6.12
C LEU A 170 -10.67 -4.02 -7.24
N GLU A 171 -11.83 -3.40 -7.34
CA GLU A 171 -12.11 -2.34 -8.30
C GLU A 171 -12.80 -1.21 -7.55
N PHE A 172 -12.28 0.00 -7.69
CA PHE A 172 -12.86 1.18 -7.04
C PHE A 172 -12.53 2.43 -7.83
N ASP A 173 -13.43 3.41 -7.77
CA ASP A 173 -13.17 4.75 -8.29
C ASP A 173 -12.72 5.65 -7.14
N ASP A 174 -11.67 6.43 -7.38
CA ASP A 174 -11.26 7.53 -6.51
C ASP A 174 -12.31 8.67 -6.54
N LYS A 175 -12.24 9.57 -5.58
CA LYS A 175 -12.98 10.84 -5.52
C LYS A 175 -12.83 11.67 -6.80
N ASP A 176 -11.68 11.56 -7.47
CA ASP A 176 -11.40 12.21 -8.76
C ASP A 176 -12.01 11.47 -9.97
N GLY A 177 -12.75 10.37 -9.74
CA GLY A 177 -13.33 9.53 -10.79
C GLY A 177 -12.31 8.67 -11.55
N VAL A 178 -11.08 8.54 -11.02
CA VAL A 178 -10.05 7.66 -11.57
C VAL A 178 -10.36 6.23 -11.16
N HIS A 179 -10.44 5.34 -12.14
CA HIS A 179 -10.64 3.91 -11.89
C HIS A 179 -9.34 3.25 -11.43
N HIS A 180 -9.37 2.63 -10.26
CA HIS A 180 -8.29 1.86 -9.67
C HIS A 180 -8.67 0.38 -9.61
N GLU A 181 -7.73 -0.45 -10.04
CA GLU A 181 -7.88 -1.90 -10.03
C GLU A 181 -6.65 -2.54 -9.38
N THR A 182 -6.90 -3.47 -8.46
CA THR A 182 -5.89 -4.38 -7.92
C THR A 182 -6.37 -5.79 -8.16
N ARG A 183 -5.76 -6.50 -9.12
CA ARG A 183 -6.12 -7.88 -9.44
C ARG A 183 -4.94 -8.81 -9.25
N SER A 184 -5.20 -9.93 -8.59
CA SER A 184 -4.24 -11.03 -8.51
C SER A 184 -4.21 -11.80 -9.83
N SER A 185 -3.00 -12.08 -10.30
CA SER A 185 -2.75 -12.82 -11.53
C SER A 185 -3.40 -14.20 -11.48
N HIS A 186 -4.19 -14.50 -12.52
CA HIS A 186 -4.78 -15.82 -12.70
C HIS A 186 -3.71 -16.92 -12.77
N ASN A 187 -2.64 -16.68 -13.54
CA ASN A 187 -1.54 -17.64 -13.69
C ASN A 187 -0.85 -17.94 -12.35
N LEU A 188 -0.72 -16.93 -11.47
CA LEU A 188 -0.15 -17.12 -10.15
C LEU A 188 -1.05 -18.00 -9.28
N LEU A 189 -2.35 -17.70 -9.27
CA LEU A 189 -3.33 -18.46 -8.49
C LEU A 189 -3.47 -19.91 -9.00
N GLU A 190 -3.44 -20.14 -10.31
CA GLU A 190 -3.51 -21.49 -10.88
C GLU A 190 -2.27 -22.34 -10.58
N GLU A 191 -1.09 -21.72 -10.53
CA GLU A 191 0.16 -22.44 -10.21
C GLU A 191 0.26 -22.74 -8.70
N ALA A 192 -0.46 -22.04 -7.82
CA ALA A 192 -0.39 -22.25 -6.38
C ALA A 192 -1.01 -23.60 -5.94
N THR A 193 -0.53 -24.17 -4.83
CA THR A 193 -1.19 -25.33 -4.20
C THR A 193 -2.53 -24.93 -3.57
N TYR A 194 -2.55 -23.77 -2.90
CA TYR A 194 -3.73 -23.20 -2.28
C TYR A 194 -3.93 -21.79 -2.82
N ALA A 195 -5.01 -21.58 -3.57
CA ALA A 195 -5.40 -20.28 -4.06
C ALA A 195 -6.54 -19.73 -3.19
N VAL A 196 -6.28 -18.65 -2.44
CA VAL A 196 -7.26 -18.04 -1.55
C VAL A 196 -7.63 -16.67 -2.10
N ARG A 197 -8.88 -16.52 -2.52
CA ARG A 197 -9.45 -15.24 -2.98
C ARG A 197 -10.06 -14.52 -1.80
N VAL A 198 -9.23 -13.82 -1.04
CA VAL A 198 -9.59 -13.30 0.29
C VAL A 198 -10.77 -12.31 0.24
N HIS A 199 -10.88 -11.53 -0.82
CA HIS A 199 -12.05 -10.67 -1.06
C HIS A 199 -13.37 -11.43 -1.09
N GLU A 200 -13.45 -12.58 -1.76
CA GLU A 200 -14.68 -13.40 -1.81
C GLU A 200 -15.06 -13.91 -0.42
N GLU A 201 -14.08 -14.27 0.40
CA GLU A 201 -14.26 -14.74 1.78
C GLU A 201 -14.80 -13.63 2.70
N ILE A 202 -14.23 -12.43 2.56
CA ILE A 202 -14.59 -11.25 3.35
C ILE A 202 -16.01 -10.80 2.97
N ASP A 203 -16.33 -10.79 1.68
CA ASP A 203 -17.59 -10.27 1.16
C ASP A 203 -18.75 -11.27 1.34
N ALA A 204 -18.44 -12.57 1.47
CA ALA A 204 -19.44 -13.61 1.73
C ALA A 204 -20.01 -13.58 3.15
N VAL A 205 -19.34 -12.91 4.10
CA VAL A 205 -19.64 -13.00 5.53
C VAL A 205 -20.04 -11.64 6.10
N GLN A 206 -21.17 -11.59 6.82
CA GLN A 206 -21.58 -10.36 7.48
C GLN A 206 -20.67 -10.04 8.68
N PRO A 207 -20.43 -8.76 9.01
CA PRO A 207 -19.68 -8.40 10.21
C PRO A 207 -20.29 -9.05 11.47
N GLY A 208 -19.45 -9.72 12.28
CA GLY A 208 -19.86 -10.44 13.49
C GLY A 208 -20.25 -11.90 13.29
N GLU A 209 -20.34 -12.39 12.04
CA GLU A 209 -20.76 -13.75 11.73
C GLU A 209 -19.60 -14.76 11.82
N ASP A 210 -18.42 -14.40 11.30
CA ASP A 210 -17.20 -15.22 11.41
C ASP A 210 -16.10 -14.43 12.15
N PRO A 211 -15.77 -14.82 13.40
CA PRO A 211 -14.68 -14.21 14.15
C PRO A 211 -13.35 -14.22 13.40
N LEU A 212 -13.08 -15.23 12.56
CA LEU A 212 -11.84 -15.30 11.79
C LEU A 212 -11.75 -14.18 10.75
N ILE A 213 -12.85 -13.91 10.06
CA ILE A 213 -12.93 -12.85 9.04
C ILE A 213 -12.91 -11.48 9.71
N ASP A 214 -13.59 -11.33 10.85
CA ASP A 214 -13.55 -10.07 11.60
C ASP A 214 -12.15 -9.76 12.12
N GLU A 215 -11.42 -10.77 12.59
CA GLU A 215 -10.03 -10.65 13.04
C GLU A 215 -9.03 -10.28 11.93
N ILE A 216 -9.38 -10.45 10.64
CA ILE A 216 -8.56 -9.94 9.52
C ILE A 216 -8.49 -8.42 9.56
N PHE A 217 -9.49 -7.75 10.14
CA PHE A 217 -9.54 -6.31 10.29
C PHE A 217 -9.03 -5.90 11.66
N TYR A 218 -8.47 -4.70 11.71
CA TYR A 218 -8.07 -4.09 12.97
C TYR A 218 -9.31 -3.76 13.85
N ASP A 219 -9.27 -4.12 15.14
CA ASP A 219 -10.29 -3.75 16.13
C ASP A 219 -9.81 -2.58 17.03
N PRO A 220 -10.37 -1.36 16.88
CA PRO A 220 -10.04 -0.18 17.68
C PRO A 220 -10.37 -0.31 19.18
N SER A 221 -11.22 -1.27 19.56
CA SER A 221 -11.65 -1.45 20.95
C SER A 221 -10.73 -2.40 21.75
N GLY A 222 -9.87 -3.15 21.07
CA GLY A 222 -9.04 -4.20 21.65
C GLY A 222 -7.71 -3.73 22.23
N GLY A 223 -7.70 -2.83 23.23
CA GLY A 223 -6.64 -2.63 24.23
C GLY A 223 -5.16 -2.47 23.79
N GLY A 224 -4.87 -2.37 22.49
CA GLY A 224 -3.53 -2.37 21.91
C GLY A 224 -3.20 -1.05 21.22
N GLY A 225 -3.38 0.08 21.93
CA GLY A 225 -3.31 1.44 21.37
C GLY A 225 -2.10 1.69 20.45
N ASP A 226 -0.92 1.18 20.78
CA ASP A 226 0.26 1.37 19.93
C ASP A 226 0.20 0.58 18.60
N LEU A 227 -0.40 -0.62 18.58
CA LEU A 227 -0.59 -1.42 17.36
C LEU A 227 -1.73 -0.84 16.51
N ALA A 228 -2.71 -0.23 17.16
CA ALA A 228 -3.80 0.52 16.53
C ALA A 228 -3.26 1.65 15.66
N GLU A 229 -2.46 2.52 16.29
CA GLU A 229 -1.86 3.68 15.64
C GLU A 229 -0.90 3.22 14.54
N ALA A 230 -0.22 2.09 14.73
CA ALA A 230 0.71 1.51 13.77
C ALA A 230 0.04 0.99 12.50
N GLU A 231 -1.04 0.21 12.66
CA GLU A 231 -1.80 -0.31 11.53
C GLU A 231 -2.63 0.80 10.89
N GLU A 232 -3.09 1.81 11.62
CA GLU A 232 -3.72 3.01 11.05
C GLU A 232 -2.72 3.85 10.22
N ALA A 233 -1.45 3.90 10.66
CA ALA A 233 -0.33 4.52 9.97
C ALA A 233 0.24 3.71 8.80
N LEU A 234 -0.42 2.60 8.40
CA LEU A 234 -0.09 1.86 7.19
C LEU A 234 0.12 2.82 6.02
N ASP A 235 1.22 2.59 5.33
CA ASP A 235 1.84 3.55 4.43
C ASP A 235 1.04 3.69 3.13
N ASP A 236 0.14 4.68 3.08
CA ASP A 236 -0.53 5.09 1.85
C ASP A 236 0.48 5.69 0.85
N ASP A 237 1.73 5.99 1.26
CA ASP A 237 2.72 6.60 0.38
C ASP A 237 3.26 5.67 -0.72
N VAL A 238 3.04 4.35 -0.62
CA VAL A 238 3.32 3.44 -1.76
C VAL A 238 2.37 3.73 -2.93
N ILE A 239 1.12 4.08 -2.64
CA ILE A 239 0.17 4.59 -3.64
C ILE A 239 0.62 5.98 -4.11
N THR A 240 1.14 6.82 -3.20
CA THR A 240 1.64 8.17 -3.53
C THR A 240 3.03 8.21 -4.18
N LEU A 241 3.74 7.10 -4.37
CA LEU A 241 4.95 7.07 -5.22
C LEU A 241 4.64 7.57 -6.64
N ARG A 242 3.39 7.38 -7.10
CA ARG A 242 2.86 7.92 -8.37
C ARG A 242 2.17 9.28 -8.25
N ALA A 243 1.81 9.71 -7.04
CA ALA A 243 1.24 11.04 -6.82
C ALA A 243 2.35 12.11 -6.87
N PRO A 244 2.06 13.33 -7.33
CA PRO A 244 3.05 14.41 -7.34
C PRO A 244 3.60 14.62 -5.93
N ARG A 245 4.92 14.83 -5.84
CA ARG A 245 5.59 15.21 -4.58
C ARG A 245 4.78 16.31 -3.92
N ARG A 246 4.39 16.13 -2.64
CA ARG A 246 4.04 17.28 -1.80
C ARG A 246 5.20 18.27 -1.94
N PRO A 247 4.98 19.49 -2.45
CA PRO A 247 6.09 20.41 -2.60
C PRO A 247 6.68 20.64 -1.22
N ALA A 248 7.97 20.34 -1.05
CA ALA A 248 8.74 20.83 0.08
C ALA A 248 8.41 22.33 0.23
N ALA A 249 8.19 22.80 1.46
CA ALA A 249 8.15 24.22 1.74
C ALA A 249 9.49 24.82 1.25
N ASP A 250 9.45 25.42 0.07
CA ASP A 250 10.59 26.07 -0.54
C ASP A 250 10.83 27.36 0.26
N PRO A 251 11.96 27.50 0.96
CA PRO A 251 12.23 28.71 1.76
C PRO A 251 12.35 29.98 0.88
N ASP A 252 12.48 29.84 -0.45
CA ASP A 252 12.40 30.93 -1.42
C ASP A 252 11.02 31.02 -2.12
N ALA A 253 10.04 30.20 -1.74
CA ALA A 253 8.68 30.20 -2.33
C ALA A 253 8.04 31.58 -2.31
N GLU A 254 8.22 32.36 -1.24
CA GLU A 254 7.66 33.72 -1.13
C GLU A 254 8.24 34.69 -2.18
N ARG A 255 9.51 34.51 -2.60
CA ARG A 255 10.15 35.37 -3.60
C ARG A 255 9.70 35.09 -5.03
N ASN A 256 9.16 33.89 -5.30
CA ASN A 256 8.75 33.46 -6.64
C ASN A 256 7.22 33.31 -6.79
N ARG A 257 6.42 33.98 -5.94
CA ARG A 257 4.97 34.03 -6.10
C ARG A 257 4.58 35.11 -7.11
N PHE A 258 3.78 34.71 -8.08
CA PHE A 258 3.18 35.60 -9.05
C PHE A 258 1.73 35.87 -8.68
N LYS A 259 1.22 37.05 -9.06
CA LYS A 259 -0.20 37.39 -8.96
C LYS A 259 -0.85 37.27 -10.33
N GLY A 260 -2.06 36.72 -10.36
CA GLY A 260 -2.87 36.61 -11.55
C GLY A 260 -4.36 36.61 -11.23
N ARG A 261 -5.18 36.57 -12.27
CA ARG A 261 -6.64 36.52 -12.14
C ARG A 261 -7.16 35.17 -12.59
N VAL A 262 -8.06 34.61 -11.80
CA VAL A 262 -8.81 33.42 -12.21
C VAL A 262 -9.70 33.81 -13.39
N ILE A 263 -9.45 33.27 -14.58
CA ILE A 263 -10.22 33.57 -15.80
C ILE A 263 -11.25 32.49 -16.10
N HIS A 264 -11.07 31.28 -15.55
CA HIS A 264 -11.95 30.15 -15.76
C HIS A 264 -11.95 29.24 -14.54
N LEU A 265 -13.14 28.73 -14.18
CA LEU A 265 -13.36 27.75 -13.11
C LEU A 265 -14.35 26.70 -13.62
N GLN A 266 -14.06 25.42 -13.36
CA GLN A 266 -14.93 24.27 -13.53
C GLN A 266 -14.75 23.33 -12.35
N ASP A 267 -15.81 22.71 -11.85
CA ASP A 267 -15.90 21.76 -10.72
C ASP A 267 -14.67 21.65 -9.79
N THR A 268 -13.54 21.06 -10.22
CA THR A 268 -12.32 20.88 -9.39
C THR A 268 -11.04 21.55 -9.92
N TRP A 269 -11.12 22.38 -10.97
CA TRP A 269 -9.96 23.03 -11.60
C TRP A 269 -10.24 24.44 -12.16
N GLY A 270 -9.17 25.16 -12.51
CA GLY A 270 -9.29 26.47 -13.13
C GLY A 270 -8.06 26.93 -13.91
N PHE A 271 -8.18 28.12 -14.50
CA PHE A 271 -7.08 28.82 -15.18
C PHE A 271 -6.84 30.19 -14.59
N ILE A 272 -5.57 30.53 -14.41
CA ILE A 272 -5.09 31.83 -13.95
C ILE A 272 -4.37 32.52 -15.10
N SER A 273 -4.83 33.71 -15.46
CA SER A 273 -4.16 34.55 -16.42
C SER A 273 -3.29 35.58 -15.71
N ARG A 274 -2.13 35.86 -16.30
CA ARG A 274 -1.20 36.87 -15.81
C ARG A 274 -0.79 37.79 -16.95
N GLU A 275 -0.80 39.08 -16.65
CA GLU A 275 -0.44 40.11 -17.60
C GLU A 275 1.06 40.00 -17.95
N GLY A 276 1.35 39.81 -19.25
CA GLY A 276 2.71 39.60 -19.78
C GLY A 276 3.08 38.16 -20.10
N ASP A 277 2.27 37.18 -19.69
CA ASP A 277 2.46 35.77 -20.05
C ASP A 277 1.56 35.39 -21.25
N GLU A 278 2.10 34.69 -22.25
CA GLU A 278 1.35 34.31 -23.47
C GLU A 278 0.34 33.16 -23.24
N LYS A 279 0.50 32.43 -22.13
CA LYS A 279 -0.30 31.25 -21.80
C LYS A 279 -0.82 31.33 -20.38
N ASP A 280 -2.04 30.85 -20.18
CA ASP A 280 -2.65 30.76 -18.87
C ASP A 280 -2.12 29.56 -18.07
N PHE A 281 -2.13 29.71 -16.75
CA PHE A 281 -1.65 28.70 -15.81
C PHE A 281 -2.81 27.85 -15.31
N PHE A 282 -2.73 26.55 -15.53
CA PHE A 282 -3.71 25.59 -15.01
C PHE A 282 -3.47 25.34 -13.51
N PHE A 283 -4.53 25.22 -12.71
CA PHE A 283 -4.47 24.74 -11.34
C PHE A 283 -5.60 23.77 -11.03
N HIS A 284 -5.35 22.84 -10.10
CA HIS A 284 -6.33 21.92 -9.54
C HIS A 284 -6.68 22.32 -8.10
N GLU A 285 -7.82 21.88 -7.56
CA GLU A 285 -8.24 22.17 -6.17
C GLU A 285 -7.20 21.69 -5.14
N THR A 286 -6.47 20.61 -5.45
CA THR A 286 -5.40 20.05 -4.63
C THR A 286 -4.20 20.99 -4.46
N ASP A 287 -4.09 22.03 -5.30
CA ASP A 287 -3.04 23.06 -5.23
C ASP A 287 -3.50 24.33 -4.51
N LEU A 288 -4.76 24.39 -4.05
CA LEU A 288 -5.24 25.48 -3.22
C LEU A 288 -4.64 25.39 -1.82
N HIS A 289 -4.22 26.53 -1.28
CA HIS A 289 -3.67 26.64 0.07
C HIS A 289 -4.37 27.74 0.85
N GLY A 290 -5.00 27.39 1.97
CA GLY A 290 -5.67 28.37 2.84
C GLY A 290 -6.87 29.07 2.18
N VAL A 291 -7.41 28.50 1.11
CA VAL A 291 -8.64 28.93 0.45
C VAL A 291 -9.36 27.68 -0.07
N GLU A 292 -10.66 27.59 0.18
CA GLU A 292 -11.49 26.52 -0.37
C GLU A 292 -11.88 26.85 -1.82
N TYR A 293 -12.15 25.83 -2.64
CA TYR A 293 -12.49 26.04 -4.05
C TYR A 293 -13.76 26.89 -4.21
N GLU A 294 -14.75 26.68 -3.33
CA GLU A 294 -16.04 27.37 -3.32
C GLU A 294 -15.90 28.88 -3.06
N ASP A 295 -14.78 29.32 -2.48
CA ASP A 295 -14.50 30.73 -2.20
C ASP A 295 -13.86 31.46 -3.38
N LEU A 296 -13.49 30.75 -4.45
CA LEU A 296 -12.95 31.30 -5.68
C LEU A 296 -14.07 31.61 -6.68
N LYS A 297 -13.91 32.74 -7.38
CA LYS A 297 -14.80 33.15 -8.47
C LYS A 297 -13.97 33.57 -9.67
N VAL A 298 -14.55 33.49 -10.86
CA VAL A 298 -13.95 34.09 -12.04
C VAL A 298 -13.78 35.60 -11.79
N GLY A 299 -12.57 36.10 -12.00
CA GLY A 299 -12.13 37.45 -11.67
C GLY A 299 -11.41 37.58 -10.31
N SER A 300 -11.41 36.54 -9.47
CA SER A 300 -10.67 36.56 -8.20
C SER A 300 -9.17 36.71 -8.44
N TRP A 301 -8.54 37.57 -7.65
CA TRP A 301 -7.10 37.68 -7.58
C TRP A 301 -6.53 36.56 -6.75
N VAL A 302 -5.52 35.90 -7.31
CA VAL A 302 -4.81 34.81 -6.65
C VAL A 302 -3.31 35.01 -6.79
N SER A 303 -2.59 34.46 -5.82
CA SER A 303 -1.15 34.37 -5.79
C SER A 303 -0.77 32.90 -5.93
N PHE A 304 0.23 32.60 -6.75
CA PHE A 304 0.61 31.23 -7.08
C PHE A 304 2.09 31.16 -7.42
N ILE A 305 2.65 29.95 -7.41
CA ILE A 305 4.01 29.71 -7.90
C ILE A 305 3.89 29.12 -9.31
N ALA A 306 4.51 29.78 -10.28
CA ALA A 306 4.54 29.27 -11.65
C ALA A 306 5.43 28.03 -11.75
N SER A 307 4.94 27.01 -12.45
CA SER A 307 5.61 25.76 -12.77
C SER A 307 5.23 25.33 -14.20
N ALA A 308 5.78 24.22 -14.67
CA ALA A 308 5.40 23.61 -15.94
C ALA A 308 5.31 22.09 -15.80
N ASN A 309 4.34 21.48 -16.46
CA ASN A 309 4.21 20.03 -16.59
C ASN A 309 4.11 19.63 -18.07
N ASP A 310 3.95 18.33 -18.36
CA ASP A 310 3.85 17.78 -19.72
C ASP A 310 2.66 18.33 -20.54
N ARG A 311 1.70 19.01 -19.88
CA ARG A 311 0.50 19.61 -20.49
C ARG A 311 0.59 21.15 -20.61
N GLY A 312 1.62 21.79 -20.06
CA GLY A 312 1.84 23.24 -20.18
C GLY A 312 2.08 23.96 -18.86
N PRO A 313 1.91 25.30 -18.83
CA PRO A 313 2.08 26.11 -17.62
C PRO A 313 1.12 25.70 -16.51
N TYR A 314 1.65 25.58 -15.30
CA TYR A 314 0.95 25.06 -14.12
C TYR A 314 1.14 25.99 -12.93
N ALA A 315 0.08 26.21 -12.15
CA ALA A 315 0.10 27.02 -10.94
C ALA A 315 -0.04 26.12 -9.70
N ARG A 316 0.95 26.19 -8.80
CA ARG A 316 0.97 25.46 -7.53
C ARG A 316 0.87 26.42 -6.34
N GLN A 317 0.40 25.94 -5.19
CA GLN A 317 0.19 26.75 -3.97
C GLN A 317 -0.60 28.04 -4.25
N VAL A 318 -1.75 27.87 -4.88
CA VAL A 318 -2.67 28.95 -5.24
C VAL A 318 -3.37 29.42 -3.96
N GLN A 319 -3.33 30.72 -3.70
CA GLN A 319 -3.95 31.34 -2.53
C GLN A 319 -4.64 32.63 -2.95
N LYS A 320 -5.71 33.00 -2.24
CA LYS A 320 -6.39 34.27 -2.48
C LYS A 320 -5.43 35.44 -2.26
N ALA A 321 -5.47 36.42 -3.16
CA ALA A 321 -4.61 37.59 -3.08
C ALA A 321 -5.44 38.87 -3.28
N GLU A 322 -4.93 39.97 -2.77
CA GLU A 322 -5.45 41.29 -3.10
C GLU A 322 -4.92 41.77 -4.46
N PRO A 323 -5.73 42.56 -5.20
CA PRO A 323 -5.29 43.21 -6.43
C PRO A 323 -3.96 43.95 -6.23
N PRO A 324 -3.09 44.00 -7.24
CA PRO A 324 -1.93 44.87 -7.19
C PRO A 324 -2.37 46.33 -7.03
N GLU A 325 -1.69 47.08 -6.17
CA GLU A 325 -1.92 48.51 -6.03
C GLU A 325 -1.66 49.21 -7.38
N PRO A 326 -2.50 50.19 -7.77
CA PRO A 326 -2.27 50.93 -9.00
C PRO A 326 -0.91 51.62 -8.91
N THR A 327 -0.06 51.37 -9.90
CA THR A 327 1.21 52.08 -10.02
C THR A 327 0.89 53.54 -10.31
N GLU A 328 1.08 54.42 -9.33
CA GLU A 328 1.03 55.86 -9.57
C GLU A 328 2.09 56.19 -10.63
N SER A 329 1.60 56.54 -11.83
CA SER A 329 2.38 56.94 -13.00
C SER A 329 2.91 58.35 -12.89
#